data_AF-A0A8I2G671-F1
#
_entry.id   AF-A0A8I2G671-F1
#
_cell.length_a   1.000
_cell.length_b   1.000
_cell.length_c   1.000
_cell.angle_alpha   90.00
_cell.angle_beta   90.00
_cell.angle_gamma   90.00
#
_symmetry.space_group_name_H-M   'P 1'
#
loop_
_entity.id
_entity.type
_entity.pdbx_description
1 polymer ?
#
loop_
_entity_poly.entity_id
_entity_poly.type
_entity_poly.pdbx_seq_one_letter_code
_entity_poly.pdbx_strand_id
1 'polypeptide(L)'
;MKRQRIKTKKRLISMLINSAYYFLQYVLIMRENRQYRLLVIHHKRKLMDKTFDKLKEARSFFSMSFENQMKKPTKPEWSHLYPPEPGWLEKVLSFQ
;
A
#
# COMPACT_ATOMS: atom_id res chain seq x y z
N MET A 1 -13.20 13.21 31.62
CA MET A 1 -13.17 12.63 30.25
C MET A 1 -12.21 11.45 30.20
N LYS A 2 -12.71 10.22 30.15
CA LYS A 2 -11.87 9.01 29.98
C LYS A 2 -11.40 8.96 28.53
N ARG A 3 -10.12 9.24 28.27
CA ARG A 3 -9.48 8.97 26.97
C ARG A 3 -9.48 7.45 26.77
N GLN A 4 -10.48 6.93 26.04
CA GLN A 4 -10.42 5.57 25.54
C GLN A 4 -9.17 5.46 24.67
N ARG A 5 -8.15 4.75 25.16
CA ARG A 5 -7.04 4.26 24.34
C ARG A 5 -7.66 3.30 23.32
N ILE A 6 -8.00 3.83 22.15
CA ILE A 6 -8.29 2.99 20.98
C ILE A 6 -7.02 2.17 20.79
N LYS A 7 -7.10 0.86 21.07
CA LYS A 7 -6.02 -0.08 20.73
C LYS A 7 -5.91 -0.05 19.22
N THR A 8 -5.02 0.79 18.69
CA THR A 8 -4.69 0.79 17.27
C THR A 8 -4.17 -0.59 16.96
N LYS A 9 -4.98 -1.42 16.29
CA LYS A 9 -4.51 -2.71 15.78
C LYS A 9 -3.22 -2.41 15.02
N LYS A 10 -2.11 -3.05 15.41
CA LYS A 10 -0.81 -2.84 14.74
C LYS A 10 -0.96 -3.27 13.29
N ARG A 11 -1.20 -2.30 12.40
CA ARG A 11 -1.20 -2.51 10.96
C ARG A 11 0.25 -2.66 10.52
N LEU A 12 0.51 -3.62 9.64
CA LEU A 12 1.80 -3.75 8.98
C LEU A 12 1.64 -3.33 7.52
N ILE A 13 2.65 -2.69 6.95
CA ILE A 13 2.66 -2.27 5.56
C ILE A 13 3.87 -2.84 4.83
N SER A 14 3.72 -3.10 3.54
CA SER A 14 4.80 -3.38 2.59
C SER A 14 4.71 -2.33 1.50
N MET A 15 5.76 -1.53 1.32
CA MET A 15 5.82 -0.47 0.33
C MET A 15 6.53 -0.93 -0.92
N LEU A 16 6.12 -0.38 -2.07
CA LEU A 16 6.88 -0.49 -3.29
C LEU A 16 8.11 0.43 -3.20
N ILE A 17 9.31 -0.16 -3.25
CA ILE A 17 10.60 0.51 -3.11
C ILE A 17 10.87 1.40 -4.31
N ASN A 18 10.52 0.92 -5.50
CA ASN A 18 10.79 1.58 -6.76
C ASN A 18 9.55 2.28 -7.35
N SER A 19 8.66 2.82 -6.50
CA SER A 19 7.41 3.46 -6.92
C SER A 19 7.58 4.62 -7.90
N ALA A 20 8.71 5.33 -7.82
CA ALA A 20 9.05 6.42 -8.74
C ALA A 20 9.16 5.97 -10.21
N TYR A 21 9.61 4.72 -10.46
CA TYR A 21 9.67 4.18 -11.81
C TYR A 21 8.28 4.03 -12.45
N TYR A 22 7.25 3.82 -11.61
CA TYR A 22 5.86 3.72 -12.03
C TYR A 22 5.15 5.08 -12.06
N PHE A 23 5.87 6.17 -11.79
CA PHE A 23 5.29 7.51 -11.59
C PHE A 23 4.21 7.54 -10.50
N LEU A 24 4.31 6.67 -9.48
CA LEU A 24 3.32 6.57 -8.40
C LEU A 24 3.87 7.18 -7.11
N GLN A 25 3.00 7.88 -6.37
CA GLN A 25 3.41 8.59 -5.15
C GLN A 25 3.47 7.64 -3.95
N TYR A 26 2.40 6.87 -3.73
CA TYR A 26 2.37 5.84 -2.70
C TYR A 26 1.80 4.55 -3.27
N VAL A 27 2.56 3.47 -3.12
CA VAL A 27 2.08 2.11 -3.37
C VAL A 27 2.42 1.27 -2.17
N LEU A 28 1.39 0.77 -1.50
CA LEU A 28 1.56 0.01 -0.27
C LEU A 28 0.51 -1.10 -0.16
N ILE A 29 0.92 -2.18 0.49
CA ILE A 29 0.05 -3.29 0.86
C ILE A 29 -0.06 -3.30 2.38
N MET A 30 -1.25 -3.06 2.90
CA MET A 30 -1.53 -3.11 4.33
C MET A 30 -2.02 -4.50 4.72
N ARG A 31 -1.49 -5.04 5.82
CA ARG A 31 -2.06 -6.21 6.47
C ARG A 31 -3.18 -5.79 7.43
N GLU A 32 -4.42 -6.15 7.07
CA GLU A 32 -5.62 -5.89 7.86
C GLU A 32 -6.21 -7.22 8.34
N ASN A 33 -5.96 -7.58 9.59
CA ASN A 33 -6.34 -8.88 10.17
C ASN A 33 -5.74 -10.07 9.38
N ARG A 34 -6.56 -10.77 8.59
CA ARG A 34 -6.19 -11.93 7.77
C ARG A 34 -6.04 -11.60 6.27
N GLN A 35 -6.24 -10.34 5.89
CA GLN A 35 -6.22 -9.91 4.50
C GLN A 35 -5.15 -8.85 4.23
N TYR A 36 -4.89 -8.63 2.95
CA TYR A 36 -3.90 -7.70 2.41
C TYR A 36 -4.58 -6.70 1.48
N ARG A 37 -4.54 -5.42 1.85
CA ARG A 37 -5.14 -4.34 1.09
C ARG A 37 -4.07 -3.58 0.31
N LEU A 38 -4.09 -3.71 -1.02
CA LEU A 38 -3.28 -2.93 -1.95
C LEU A 38 -3.91 -1.55 -2.13
N LEU A 39 -3.11 -0.52 -1.88
CA LEU A 39 -3.48 0.87 -2.01
C LEU A 39 -2.46 1.57 -2.92
N VAL A 40 -2.96 2.17 -4.00
CA VAL A 40 -2.17 3.00 -4.92
C VAL A 40 -2.74 4.41 -4.89
N ILE A 41 -1.89 5.38 -4.55
CA ILE A 41 -2.24 6.80 -4.46
C ILE A 41 -1.26 7.59 -5.31
N HIS A 42 -1.81 8.53 -6.06
CA HIS A 42 -1.06 9.43 -6.92
C HIS A 42 -1.80 10.78 -7.00
N HIS A 43 -1.06 11.89 -6.87
CA HIS A 43 -1.64 13.25 -6.84
C HIS A 43 -2.81 13.39 -5.85
N LYS A 44 -2.65 12.85 -4.63
CA LYS A 44 -3.69 12.86 -3.56
C LYS A 44 -5.00 12.16 -3.94
N ARG A 45 -5.02 11.36 -5.01
CA ARG A 45 -6.16 10.56 -5.43
C ARG A 45 -5.85 9.08 -5.31
N LYS A 46 -6.86 8.31 -4.93
CA LYS A 46 -6.75 6.86 -4.88
C LYS A 46 -6.97 6.26 -6.27
N LEU A 47 -5.91 5.71 -6.86
CA LEU A 47 -5.98 5.01 -8.15
C LEU A 47 -6.43 3.57 -8.00
N MET A 48 -6.11 2.94 -6.86
CA MET A 48 -6.44 1.54 -6.59
C MET A 48 -6.64 1.29 -5.12
N ASP A 49 -7.68 0.53 -4.80
CA ASP A 49 -8.02 0.05 -3.47
C ASP A 49 -8.60 -1.36 -3.58
N LYS A 50 -7.77 -2.37 -3.36
CA LYS A 50 -8.19 -3.76 -3.52
C LYS A 50 -7.70 -4.63 -2.38
N THR A 51 -8.53 -5.56 -1.95
CA THR A 51 -8.24 -6.50 -0.87
C THR A 51 -8.01 -7.90 -1.44
N PHE A 52 -7.04 -8.60 -0.87
CA PHE A 52 -6.61 -9.93 -1.25
C PHE A 52 -6.42 -10.80 -0.01
N ASP A 53 -6.54 -12.11 -0.16
CA ASP A 53 -6.32 -13.03 0.95
C ASP A 53 -4.82 -13.29 1.18
N LYS A 54 -4.00 -13.17 0.12
CA LYS A 54 -2.55 -13.39 0.20
C LYS A 54 -1.74 -12.18 -0.26
N LEU A 55 -0.62 -11.93 0.42
CA LEU A 55 0.34 -10.88 0.05
C LEU A 55 0.84 -11.03 -1.41
N LYS A 56 1.08 -12.27 -1.83
CA LYS A 56 1.54 -12.58 -3.19
C LYS A 56 0.51 -12.13 -4.25
N GLU A 57 -0.78 -12.33 -3.98
CA GLU A 57 -1.85 -11.94 -4.91
C GLU A 57 -1.90 -10.42 -5.09
N ALA A 58 -1.79 -9.66 -4.00
CA ALA A 58 -1.71 -8.20 -4.04
C ALA A 58 -0.51 -7.72 -4.89
N ARG A 59 0.67 -8.33 -4.70
CA ARG A 59 1.88 -8.00 -5.47
C ARG A 59 1.73 -8.34 -6.95
N SER A 60 1.24 -9.54 -7.27
CA SER A 60 0.99 -9.97 -8.64
C SER A 60 -0.03 -9.08 -9.34
N PHE A 61 -1.10 -8.71 -8.64
CA PHE A 61 -2.13 -7.83 -9.18
C PHE A 61 -1.56 -6.45 -9.55
N PHE A 62 -0.69 -5.88 -8.68
CA PHE A 62 0.01 -4.64 -9.01
C PHE A 62 0.87 -4.80 -10.27
N SER A 63 1.70 -5.85 -10.34
CA SER A 63 2.54 -6.10 -11.51
C SER A 63 1.70 -6.12 -12.79
N MET A 64 0.64 -6.94 -12.83
CA MET A 64 -0.23 -7.04 -14.01
C MET A 64 -0.92 -5.72 -14.38
N SER A 65 -1.31 -4.92 -13.38
CA SER A 65 -2.03 -3.66 -13.61
C SER A 65 -1.15 -2.55 -14.18
N PHE A 66 0.15 -2.59 -13.90
CA PHE A 66 1.10 -1.52 -14.27
C PHE A 66 2.22 -1.98 -15.22
N GLU A 67 2.27 -3.26 -15.60
CA GLU A 67 3.25 -3.82 -16.55
C GLU A 67 3.19 -3.12 -17.91
N ASN A 68 1.98 -2.91 -18.44
CA ASN A 68 1.77 -2.30 -19.76
C ASN A 68 1.98 -0.78 -19.80
N GLN A 69 2.06 -0.11 -18.65
CA GLN A 69 2.23 1.34 -18.59
C GLN A 69 3.70 1.77 -18.73
N MET A 70 4.62 0.82 -18.79
CA MET A 70 6.05 1.06 -18.69
C MET A 70 6.74 0.89 -20.05
N LYS A 71 7.50 1.92 -20.48
CA LYS A 71 8.34 1.85 -21.68
C LYS A 71 9.52 0.86 -21.54
N LYS A 72 9.91 0.55 -20.30
CA LYS A 72 10.92 -0.47 -19.98
C LYS A 72 10.40 -1.35 -18.84
N PRO A 73 10.41 -2.69 -18.99
CA PRO A 73 9.93 -3.58 -17.95
C PRO A 73 10.83 -3.43 -16.71
N THR A 74 10.29 -2.80 -15.67
CA THR A 74 10.91 -2.74 -14.35
C THR A 74 10.11 -3.68 -13.45
N LYS A 75 10.80 -4.56 -12.70
CA LYS A 75 10.13 -5.47 -11.78
C LYS A 75 9.75 -4.72 -10.49
N PRO A 76 8.53 -4.88 -9.96
CA PRO A 76 8.14 -4.26 -8.70
C PRO A 76 8.97 -4.81 -7.55
N GLU A 77 9.65 -3.93 -6.82
CA GLU A 77 10.45 -4.29 -5.65
C GLU A 77 9.71 -3.87 -4.38
N TRP A 78 9.51 -4.80 -3.46
CA TRP A 78 8.69 -4.57 -2.27
C TRP A 78 9.52 -4.69 -1.01
N SER A 79 9.28 -3.78 -0.05
CA SER A 79 9.82 -3.91 1.28
C SER A 79 9.27 -5.13 2.00
N HIS A 80 9.92 -5.54 3.08
CA HIS A 80 9.31 -6.42 4.08
C HIS A 80 8.07 -5.75 4.71
N LEU A 81 7.27 -6.54 5.44
CA LEU A 81 6.16 -6.00 6.23
C LEU A 81 6.71 -5.35 7.50
N TYR A 82 6.39 -4.08 7.74
CA TYR A 82 6.83 -3.33 8.91
C TYR A 82 5.70 -2.44 9.45
N PRO A 83 5.72 -2.09 10.75
CA PRO A 83 4.75 -1.15 11.30
C PRO A 83 5.00 0.26 10.72
N PRO A 84 3.97 0.95 10.19
CA PRO A 84 4.14 2.30 9.66
C PRO A 84 4.48 3.28 10.78
N GLU A 85 5.08 4.41 10.39
CA GLU A 85 5.33 5.51 11.32
C GLU A 85 4.01 6.04 11.91
N PRO A 86 3.99 6.43 13.20
CA PRO A 86 2.80 6.98 13.84
C PRO A 86 2.22 8.18 13.09
N GLY A 87 0.93 8.14 12.75
CA GLY A 87 0.25 9.24 12.06
C GLY A 87 0.51 9.31 10.55
N TRP A 88 1.51 8.59 10.02
CA TRP A 88 1.78 8.57 8.58
C TRP A 88 0.66 7.85 7.82
N LEU A 89 0.24 6.69 8.33
CA LEU A 89 -0.77 5.89 7.65
C LEU A 89 -2.12 6.62 7.59
N GLU A 90 -2.50 7.31 8.67
CA GLU A 90 -3.72 8.11 8.73
C GLU A 90 -3.72 9.23 7.70
N LYS A 91 -2.56 9.89 7.48
CA LYS A 91 -2.41 10.90 6.42
C LYS A 91 -2.58 10.28 5.04
N VAL A 92 -1.96 9.13 4.78
CA VAL A 92 -2.08 8.44 3.49
C VAL A 92 -3.51 7.97 3.24
N LEU A 93 -4.21 7.48 4.27
CA LEU A 93 -5.60 7.04 4.16
C LEU A 93 -6.62 8.19 4.08
N SER A 94 -6.22 9.42 4.38
CA SER A 94 -7.08 10.60 4.27
C SER A 94 -7.32 11.04 2.81
N PHE A 95 -6.54 10.53 1.86
CA PHE A 95 -6.73 10.81 0.44
C PHE A 95 -7.97 10.10 -0.09
N GLN A 96 -8.85 10.86 -0.75
CA GLN A 96 -10.11 10.40 -1.33
C GLN A 96 -9.94 9.91 -2.77
#